data_AF-A0A9D4ISR4-F1
#
_entry.id   AF-A0A9D4ISR4-F1
#
_cell.length_a   1.000
_cell.length_b   1.000
_cell.length_c   1.000
_cell.angle_alpha   90.00
_cell.angle_beta   90.00
_cell.angle_gamma   90.00
#
_symmetry.space_group_name_H-M   'P 1'
#
loop_
_entity.id
_entity.type
_entity.pdbx_description
1 polymer ?
#
loop_
_entity_poly.entity_id
_entity_poly.type
_entity_poly.pdbx_seq_one_letter_code
_entity_poly.pdbx_strand_id
1 'polypeptide(L)'
;MYHKLSEKLNQLTDVIREAQEHSGTSGTTYVRWGRKSCPTIAALVYEGFTAGSHHGHAGSGANYLCLPAEPLWGVYDEAVKTP
;
A
#
# COMPACT_ATOMS: atom_id res chain seq x y z
N MET A 1 2.04 26.51 -34.00
CA MET A 1 2.16 25.03 -34.09
C MET A 1 3.03 24.47 -32.97
N TYR A 2 4.25 24.99 -32.79
CA TYR A 2 5.17 24.55 -31.72
C TYR A 2 4.67 24.73 -30.28
N HIS A 3 3.81 25.72 -30.02
CA HIS A 3 3.26 25.97 -28.67
C HIS A 3 2.43 24.80 -28.11
N LYS A 4 1.66 24.11 -28.96
CA LYS A 4 0.89 22.92 -28.54
C LYS A 4 1.77 21.71 -28.31
N LEU A 5 2.91 21.64 -29.02
CA LEU A 5 3.88 20.57 -28.87
C LEU A 5 4.68 20.76 -27.57
N SER A 6 5.09 21.99 -27.25
CA SER A 6 5.75 22.31 -25.98
C SER A 6 4.84 22.05 -24.79
N GLU A 7 3.55 22.33 -24.92
CA GLU A 7 2.57 22.07 -23.85
C GLU A 7 2.39 20.57 -23.60
N LYS A 8 2.28 19.76 -24.66
CA LYS A 8 2.26 18.30 -24.55
C LYS A 8 3.56 17.73 -23.98
N LEU A 9 4.70 18.31 -24.35
CA LEU A 9 6.00 17.92 -23.83
C LEU A 9 6.09 18.22 -22.33
N ASN A 10 5.64 19.40 -21.90
CA ASN A 10 5.62 19.80 -20.50
C ASN A 10 4.72 18.88 -19.65
N GLN A 11 3.52 18.55 -20.14
CA GLN A 11 2.63 17.59 -19.49
C GLN A 11 3.26 16.20 -19.37
N LEU A 12 3.97 15.74 -20.40
CA LEU A 12 4.64 14.44 -20.37
C LEU A 12 5.81 14.44 -19.38
N THR A 13 6.58 15.54 -19.30
CA THR A 13 7.65 15.68 -18.30
C THR A 13 7.12 15.71 -16.87
N ASP A 14 5.94 16.27 -16.62
CA ASP A 14 5.32 16.25 -15.28
C ASP A 14 4.96 14.83 -14.83
N VAL A 15 4.37 14.02 -15.72
CA VAL A 15 4.06 12.61 -15.45
C VAL A 15 5.31 11.79 -15.16
N ILE A 16 6.39 12.01 -15.93
CA ILE A 16 7.66 11.31 -15.73
C ILE A 16 8.30 11.72 -14.40
N ARG A 17 8.25 13.01 -14.03
CA ARG A 17 8.78 13.52 -12.76
C ARG A 17 8.05 12.93 -11.54
N GLU A 18 6.73 12.84 -11.59
CA GLU A 18 5.93 12.17 -10.55
C GLU A 18 6.31 10.70 -10.39
N ALA A 19 6.57 10.00 -11.51
CA ALA A 19 7.00 8.61 -11.49
C ALA A 19 8.43 8.41 -10.96
N GLN A 20 9.34 9.38 -11.16
CA GLN A 20 10.73 9.29 -10.71
C GLN A 20 10.96 9.70 -9.24
N GLU A 21 10.08 10.50 -8.63
CA GLU A 21 10.18 10.91 -7.22
C GLU A 21 9.87 9.79 -6.19
N HIS A 22 9.50 8.58 -6.64
CA HIS A 22 9.35 7.41 -5.77
C HIS A 22 10.64 6.59 -5.57
N SER A 23 11.77 7.03 -6.12
CA SER A 23 13.06 6.36 -5.97
C SER A 23 14.00 7.08 -4.98
N GLY A 24 13.55 7.25 -3.74
CA GLY A 24 14.46 7.76 -2.69
C GLY A 24 13.84 8.49 -1.49
N THR A 25 12.51 8.53 -1.35
CA THR A 25 11.86 9.12 -0.17
C THR A 25 11.69 8.08 0.93
N SER A 26 12.31 8.30 2.09
CA SER A 26 11.92 7.60 3.33
C SER A 26 10.47 7.97 3.67
N GLY A 27 9.52 7.17 3.19
CA GLY A 27 8.10 7.31 3.50
C GLY A 27 7.71 6.45 4.70
N THR A 28 6.69 6.88 5.45
CA THR A 28 6.05 6.04 6.47
C THR A 28 4.81 5.35 5.89
N THR A 29 4.57 4.10 6.27
CA THR A 29 3.35 3.38 5.93
C THR A 29 2.35 3.52 7.07
N TYR A 30 1.09 3.78 6.75
CA TYR A 30 0.01 3.86 7.72
C TYR A 30 -1.25 3.19 7.17
N VAL A 31 -2.13 2.76 8.08
CA VAL A 31 -3.43 2.19 7.71
C VAL A 31 -4.50 3.29 7.75
N ARG A 32 -5.29 3.40 6.69
CA ARG A 32 -6.41 4.34 6.59
C ARG A 32 -7.74 3.62 6.80
N TRP A 33 -8.21 3.56 8.05
CA TRP A 33 -9.44 2.85 8.40
C TRP A 33 -10.70 3.46 7.74
N GLY A 34 -11.62 2.60 7.33
CA GLY A 34 -12.93 2.99 6.79
C GLY A 34 -12.92 3.57 5.37
N ARG A 35 -11.78 3.57 4.67
CA ARG A 35 -11.67 4.11 3.32
C ARG A 35 -10.72 3.28 2.46
N LYS A 36 -11.04 3.17 1.17
CA LYS A 36 -10.27 2.40 0.19
C LYS A 36 -9.36 3.22 -0.73
N SER A 37 -9.46 4.55 -0.67
CA SER A 37 -8.63 5.46 -1.47
C SER A 37 -7.59 6.19 -0.61
N CYS A 38 -6.48 6.62 -1.21
CA CYS A 38 -5.49 7.50 -0.58
C CYS A 38 -5.68 8.97 -1.00
N PRO A 39 -5.30 9.96 -0.17
CA PRO A 39 -5.19 11.35 -0.60
C PRO A 39 -4.05 11.53 -1.61
N THR A 40 -4.01 12.63 -2.37
CA THR A 40 -3.02 12.89 -3.43
C THR A 40 -1.56 12.78 -2.98
N ILE A 41 -1.28 12.98 -1.69
CA ILE A 41 0.06 12.91 -1.10
C ILE A 41 0.52 11.48 -0.72
N ALA A 42 -0.29 10.46 -0.98
CA ALA A 42 0.02 9.07 -0.63
C ALA A 42 -0.45 8.10 -1.71
N ALA A 43 0.30 7.03 -1.92
CA ALA A 43 -0.07 5.94 -2.82
C ALA A 43 -0.75 4.79 -2.05
N LEU A 44 -1.67 4.08 -2.72
CA LEU A 44 -2.26 2.86 -2.17
C LEU A 44 -1.26 1.71 -2.32
N VAL A 45 -0.89 1.07 -1.21
CA VAL A 45 -0.06 -0.15 -1.22
C VAL A 45 -0.93 -1.39 -1.40
N TYR A 46 -1.96 -1.53 -0.57
CA TYR A 46 -2.98 -2.57 -0.69
C TYR A 46 -4.28 -2.14 0.01
N GLU A 47 -5.39 -2.79 -0.33
CA GLU A 47 -6.68 -2.62 0.35
C GLU A 47 -7.17 -3.95 0.95
N GLY A 48 -8.09 -3.87 1.90
CA GLY A 48 -8.58 -5.06 2.58
C GLY A 48 -9.55 -4.81 3.73
N PHE A 49 -9.60 -5.78 4.65
CA PHE A 49 -10.55 -5.85 5.74
C PHE A 49 -9.89 -5.60 7.09
N THR A 50 -10.58 -4.89 7.97
CA THR A 50 -10.18 -4.77 9.37
C THR A 50 -10.46 -6.08 10.10
N ALA A 51 -9.43 -6.66 10.69
CA ALA A 51 -9.54 -7.84 11.55
C ALA A 51 -9.03 -7.55 12.95
N GLY A 52 -9.64 -8.16 13.95
CA GLY A 52 -9.23 -8.08 15.34
C GLY A 52 -9.70 -9.31 16.09
N SER A 53 -9.21 -9.49 17.31
CA SER A 53 -9.69 -10.58 18.16
C SER A 53 -11.10 -10.36 18.63
N HIS A 54 -11.81 -11.47 18.77
CA HIS A 54 -13.03 -11.51 19.54
C HIS A 54 -12.75 -11.11 21.00
N HIS A 55 -13.64 -10.30 21.59
CA HIS A 55 -13.47 -9.65 22.89
C HIS A 55 -13.19 -10.61 24.06
N GLY A 56 -13.54 -11.89 23.93
CA GLY A 56 -13.33 -12.92 24.96
C GLY A 56 -12.02 -13.71 24.86
N HIS A 57 -11.14 -13.43 23.88
CA HIS A 57 -9.86 -14.15 23.74
C HIS A 57 -8.69 -13.35 24.29
N ALA A 58 -7.88 -14.00 25.15
CA ALA A 58 -6.61 -13.46 25.62
C ALA A 58 -5.47 -13.80 24.65
N GLY A 59 -4.42 -12.96 24.62
CA GLY A 59 -3.19 -13.23 23.87
C GLY A 59 -3.19 -12.82 22.39
N SER A 60 -4.29 -12.28 21.87
CA SER A 60 -4.28 -11.56 20.60
C SER A 60 -3.57 -10.23 20.81
N GLY A 61 -2.50 -9.95 20.06
CA GLY A 61 -1.64 -8.77 20.21
C GLY A 61 -2.34 -7.44 19.90
N ALA A 62 -3.32 -7.05 20.71
CA ALA A 62 -3.99 -5.76 20.94
C ALA A 62 -4.45 -4.88 19.76
N ASN A 63 -3.96 -5.08 18.53
CA ASN A 63 -4.17 -4.17 17.42
C ASN A 63 -5.05 -4.77 16.34
N TYR A 64 -5.88 -3.92 15.74
CA TYR A 64 -6.55 -4.25 14.50
C TYR A 64 -5.53 -4.39 13.38
N LEU A 65 -5.70 -5.43 12.57
CA LEU A 65 -4.89 -5.70 11.39
C LEU A 65 -5.69 -5.35 10.12
N CYS A 66 -4.98 -4.88 9.10
CA CYS A 66 -5.54 -4.73 7.75
C CYS A 66 -5.18 -5.98 6.95
N LEU A 67 -6.13 -6.91 6.83
CA LEU A 67 -5.96 -8.14 6.07
C LEU A 67 -6.24 -7.88 4.59
N PRO A 68 -5.37 -8.28 3.66
CA PRO A 68 -5.62 -8.10 2.23
C PRO A 68 -6.89 -8.86 1.80
N ALA A 69 -7.61 -8.29 0.83
CA ALA A 69 -8.85 -8.91 0.34
C ALA A 69 -8.61 -10.26 -0.35
N GLU A 70 -7.48 -10.38 -1.03
CA GLU A 70 -7.01 -11.62 -1.62
C GLU A 70 -5.89 -12.20 -0.72
N PRO A 71 -6.10 -13.38 -0.11
CA PRO A 71 -5.10 -13.98 0.74
C PRO A 71 -3.94 -14.51 -0.10
N LEU A 72 -2.72 -14.24 0.37
CA LEU A 72 -1.54 -14.91 -0.13
C LEU A 72 -1.43 -16.27 0.54
N TRP A 73 -1.45 -17.33 -0.26
CA TRP A 73 -1.15 -18.67 0.21
C TRP A 73 0.36 -18.83 0.27
N GLY A 74 0.92 -18.93 1.49
CA GLY A 74 2.31 -19.32 1.66
C GLY A 74 2.54 -20.75 1.18
N VAL A 75 3.67 -21.01 0.55
CA VAL A 75 4.18 -22.37 0.39
C VAL A 75 4.67 -22.80 1.76
N TYR A 76 3.98 -23.75 2.40
CA TYR A 76 4.46 -24.37 3.62
C TYR A 76 5.52 -25.40 3.24
N ASP A 77 6.80 -25.03 3.34
CA ASP A 77 7.87 -26.02 3.38
C ASP A 77 7.83 -26.70 4.75
N GLU A 78 7.44 -27.98 4.77
CA GLU A 78 7.43 -28.82 5.98
C GLU A 78 8.82 -28.94 6.65
N ALA A 79 9.88 -28.50 5.96
CA ALA A 79 11.25 -28.43 6.44
C ALA A 79 11.53 -27.32 7.47
N VAL A 80 10.64 -26.32 7.64
CA VAL A 80 10.79 -25.24 8.64
C VAL A 80 10.06 -25.55 9.94
N LYS A 81 9.89 -26.84 10.25
CA LYS A 81 9.49 -27.26 11.60
C LYS A 81 10.74 -27.24 12.49
N THR A 82 11.17 -26.05 12.91
CA THR A 82 12.15 -25.96 14.00
C THR A 82 11.53 -26.51 15.28
N PRO A 83 12.26 -27.34 16.04
CA PRO A 83 11.76 -28.05 17.23
C PRO A 83 11.33 -27.12 18.37
#